data_AF-A0A382JHC4-F1
#
_entry.id   AF-A0A382JHC4-F1
#
_cell.length_a   1.000
_cell.length_b   1.000
_cell.length_c   1.000
_cell.angle_alpha   90.00
_cell.angle_beta   90.00
_cell.angle_gamma   90.00
#
_symmetry.space_group_name_H-M   'P 1'
#
loop_
_entity.id
_entity.type
_entity.pdbx_description
1 polymer ?
#
loop_
_entity_poly.entity_id
_entity_poly.type
_entity_poly.pdbx_seq_one_letter_code
_entity_poly.pdbx_strand_id
1 'polypeptide(L)'
;MGAILVALTRGRLRAAIMLTVPILGALNLRSLTPDASLTLDFMGYHLVPFKVTGLGMLFGYLFHLASFLGNLFAIHLEDEEHAGLQHTAAL
;
A
#
# COMPACT_ATOMS: atom_id res chain seq x y z
N MET A 1 4.43 -7.23 -5.96
CA MET A 1 4.24 -6.76 -7.36
C MET A 1 4.03 -5.25 -7.46
N GLY A 2 3.17 -4.62 -6.65
CA GLY A 2 2.97 -3.15 -6.67
C GLY A 2 4.26 -2.33 -6.54
N ALA A 3 5.22 -2.76 -5.70
CA ALA A 3 6.51 -2.07 -5.53
C ALA A 3 7.36 -2.01 -6.82
N ILE A 4 7.29 -3.04 -7.67
CA ILE A 4 8.03 -3.08 -8.95
C ILE A 4 7.42 -2.09 -9.93
N LEU A 5 6.08 -2.03 -10.01
CA LEU A 5 5.36 -1.09 -10.88
C LEU A 5 5.61 0.37 -10.49
N VAL A 6 5.68 0.67 -9.18
CA VAL A 6 6.05 2.00 -8.67
C VAL A 6 7.49 2.35 -9.04
N ALA A 7 8.44 1.41 -8.94
CA ALA A 7 9.84 1.66 -9.25
C ALA A 7 10.09 1.96 -10.75
N LEU A 8 9.26 1.40 -11.63
CA LEU A 8 9.36 1.59 -13.09
C LEU A 8 8.59 2.81 -13.62
N THR A 9 7.75 3.47 -12.81
CA THR A 9 6.90 4.58 -13.25
C THR A 9 7.38 5.94 -12.69
N ARG A 10 7.14 7.02 -13.45
CA ARG A 10 7.56 8.39 -13.09
C ARG A 10 6.38 9.37 -13.18
N GLY A 11 6.47 10.47 -12.45
CA GLY A 11 5.49 11.57 -12.48
C GLY A 11 4.07 11.17 -12.05
N ARG A 12 3.06 11.74 -12.71
CA ARG A 12 1.64 11.59 -12.35
C ARG A 12 1.14 10.13 -12.39
N LEU A 13 1.75 9.29 -13.21
CA LEU A 13 1.42 7.86 -13.28
C LEU A 13 1.87 7.11 -12.02
N ARG A 14 3.04 7.45 -11.47
CA ARG A 14 3.53 6.90 -10.19
C ARG A 14 2.58 7.28 -9.05
N ALA A 15 2.16 8.55 -9.00
CA ALA A 15 1.20 9.05 -8.01
C ALA A 15 -0.13 8.26 -8.05
N ALA A 16 -0.69 8.08 -9.25
CA ALA A 16 -1.93 7.30 -9.43
C ALA A 16 -1.77 5.84 -8.98
N ILE A 17 -0.64 5.19 -9.31
CA ILE A 17 -0.33 3.81 -8.89
C ILE A 17 -0.18 3.72 -7.37
N MET A 18 0.56 4.65 -6.75
CA MET A 18 0.75 4.68 -5.30
C MET A 18 -0.57 4.83 -4.54
N LEU A 19 -1.55 5.56 -5.08
CA LEU A 19 -2.89 5.66 -4.48
C LEU A 19 -3.77 4.42 -4.72
N THR A 20 -3.67 3.78 -5.89
CA THR A 20 -4.50 2.59 -6.21
C THR A 20 -4.02 1.33 -5.50
N VAL A 21 -2.71 1.18 -5.26
CA VAL A 21 -2.14 0.00 -4.55
C VAL A 21 -2.81 -0.27 -3.19
N PRO A 22 -2.92 0.69 -2.25
CA PRO A 22 -3.56 0.44 -0.96
C PRO A 22 -5.06 0.17 -1.08
N ILE A 23 -5.75 0.74 -2.08
CA ILE A 23 -7.18 0.46 -2.32
C ILE A 23 -7.36 -1.00 -2.79
N LEU A 24 -6.55 -1.45 -3.76
CA LEU A 24 -6.59 -2.82 -4.25
C LEU A 24 -6.21 -3.83 -3.15
N GLY A 25 -5.24 -3.49 -2.30
CA GLY A 25 -4.88 -4.30 -1.15
C GLY A 25 -6.02 -4.42 -0.13
N ALA A 26 -6.72 -3.32 0.17
CA ALA A 26 -7.88 -3.35 1.07
C ALA A 26 -9.05 -4.17 0.49
N LEU A 27 -9.28 -4.09 -0.82
CA LEU A 27 -10.27 -4.93 -1.51
C LEU A 27 -9.90 -6.41 -1.47
N ASN A 28 -8.61 -6.74 -1.65
CA ASN A 28 -8.13 -8.12 -1.51
C ASN A 28 -8.35 -8.65 -0.09
N LEU A 29 -8.13 -7.80 0.93
CA LEU A 29 -8.37 -8.15 2.32
C LEU A 29 -9.85 -8.47 2.60
N ARG A 30 -10.78 -7.75 1.94
CA ARG A 30 -12.23 -8.01 2.04
C ARG A 30 -12.62 -9.38 1.46
N SER A 31 -11.88 -9.90 0.49
CA SER A 31 -12.14 -11.20 -0.13
C SER A 31 -11.63 -12.38 0.70
N LEU A 32 -10.89 -12.14 1.78
CA LEU A 32 -10.41 -13.21 2.66
C LEU A 32 -11.58 -13.79 3.46
N THR A 33 -11.73 -15.11 3.41
CA THR A 33 -12.67 -15.83 4.25
C THR A 33 -12.23 -15.75 5.71
N PRO A 34 -13.16 -15.48 6.66
CA PRO A 34 -12.87 -15.56 8.08
C PRO A 34 -12.30 -16.94 8.44
N ASP A 35 -11.29 -16.96 9.32
CA ASP A 35 -10.60 -18.17 9.80
C ASP A 35 -9.83 -18.99 8.74
N ALA A 36 -9.68 -18.48 7.52
CA ALA A 36 -8.81 -19.12 6.53
C ALA A 36 -7.35 -19.15 7.02
N SER A 37 -6.71 -20.29 6.87
CA SER A 37 -5.28 -20.45 7.15
C SER A 37 -4.61 -21.21 6.01
N LEU A 38 -3.41 -20.76 5.66
CA LEU A 38 -2.53 -21.48 4.76
C LEU A 38 -1.60 -22.31 5.62
N THR A 39 -1.68 -23.62 5.48
CA THR A 39 -0.80 -24.58 6.16
C THR A 39 0.12 -25.22 5.12
N LEU A 40 1.41 -25.25 5.41
CA LEU A 40 2.43 -25.89 4.59
C LEU A 40 3.10 -26.98 5.41
N ASP A 41 3.11 -28.19 4.88
CA ASP A 41 3.85 -29.30 5.47
C ASP A 41 5.27 -29.29 4.93
N PHE A 42 6.23 -28.99 5.78
CA PHE A 42 7.63 -28.88 5.39
C PHE A 42 8.53 -29.58 6.40
N MET A 43 9.32 -30.56 5.91
CA MET A 43 10.25 -31.36 6.73
C MET A 43 9.62 -31.96 8.01
N GLY A 44 8.32 -32.29 7.97
CA GLY A 44 7.58 -32.85 9.11
C GLY A 44 7.02 -31.80 10.10
N TYR A 45 7.17 -30.51 9.81
CA TYR A 45 6.53 -29.42 10.55
C TYR A 45 5.32 -28.88 9.79
N HIS A 46 4.25 -28.59 10.53
CA HIS A 46 3.10 -27.85 10.02
C HIS A 46 3.35 -26.35 10.18
N LEU A 47 3.78 -25.68 9.11
CA LEU A 47 3.97 -24.24 9.10
C LEU A 47 2.64 -23.56 8.78
N VAL A 48 2.26 -22.56 9.57
CA VAL A 48 1.09 -21.71 9.29
C VAL A 48 1.57 -20.29 8.97
N PRO A 49 2.16 -20.06 7.79
CA PRO A 49 2.71 -18.75 7.42
C PRO A 49 1.65 -17.66 7.29
N PHE A 50 0.39 -18.03 7.05
CA PHE A 50 -0.71 -17.09 6.91
C PHE A 50 -1.95 -17.63 7.62
N LYS A 51 -2.50 -16.82 8.51
CA LYS A 51 -3.74 -17.10 9.22
C LYS A 51 -4.56 -15.82 9.33
N VAL A 52 -5.80 -15.89 8.88
CA VAL A 52 -6.76 -14.79 9.01
C VAL A 52 -7.26 -14.76 10.45
N THR A 53 -6.98 -13.66 11.15
CA THR A 53 -7.49 -13.40 12.51
C THR A 53 -8.17 -12.03 12.53
N GLY A 54 -9.16 -11.84 13.41
CA GLY A 54 -9.84 -10.54 13.54
C GLY A 54 -8.88 -9.38 13.80
N LEU A 55 -7.89 -9.58 14.67
CA LEU A 55 -6.87 -8.57 14.97
C LEU A 55 -5.97 -8.29 13.76
N GLY A 56 -5.54 -9.34 13.05
CA GLY A 56 -4.75 -9.19 11.82
C GLY A 56 -5.51 -8.46 10.71
N MET A 57 -6.81 -8.71 10.58
CA MET A 57 -7.67 -7.98 9.64
C MET A 57 -7.79 -6.50 10.00
N LEU A 58 -7.96 -6.17 11.28
CA LEU A 58 -7.99 -4.77 11.75
C LEU A 58 -6.68 -4.05 11.40
N PHE A 59 -5.53 -4.63 11.74
CA PHE A 59 -4.23 -4.07 11.38
C PHE A 59 -4.05 -3.96 9.86
N GLY A 60 -4.55 -4.93 9.10
CA GLY A 60 -4.58 -4.88 7.64
C GLY A 60 -5.31 -3.64 7.14
N TYR A 61 -6.53 -3.36 7.60
CA TYR A 61 -7.27 -2.16 7.21
C TYR A 61 -6.56 -0.87 7.62
N LEU A 62 -6.02 -0.81 8.84
CA LEU A 62 -5.27 0.36 9.32
C LEU A 62 -4.03 0.63 8.47
N PHE A 63 -3.30 -0.43 8.07
CA PHE A 63 -2.13 -0.30 7.22
C PHE A 63 -2.49 0.24 5.83
N HIS A 64 -3.56 -0.24 5.21
CA HIS A 64 -4.02 0.28 3.91
C HIS A 64 -4.45 1.74 4.02
N LEU A 65 -5.16 2.12 5.09
CA LEU A 65 -5.57 3.51 5.32
C LEU A 65 -4.35 4.43 5.53
N ALA A 66 -3.40 4.02 6.37
CA ALA A 66 -2.17 4.77 6.62
C ALA A 66 -1.33 4.92 5.34
N SER A 67 -1.21 3.86 4.55
CA SER A 67 -0.49 3.92 3.27
C SER A 67 -1.18 4.83 2.27
N PHE A 68 -2.52 4.82 2.20
CA PHE A 68 -3.26 5.73 1.31
C PHE A 68 -3.08 7.19 1.71
N LEU A 69 -3.26 7.51 2.99
CA LEU A 69 -3.09 8.87 3.50
C LEU A 69 -1.65 9.36 3.38
N GLY A 70 -0.67 8.50 3.68
CA GLY A 70 0.75 8.81 3.50
C GLY A 70 1.10 9.11 2.05
N ASN A 71 0.59 8.31 1.11
CA ASN A 71 0.81 8.56 -0.33
C ASN A 71 0.10 9.84 -0.78
N LEU A 72 -1.12 10.09 -0.32
CA LEU A 72 -1.86 11.32 -0.64
C LEU A 72 -1.12 12.56 -0.15
N PHE A 73 -0.62 12.53 1.09
CA PHE A 73 0.14 13.63 1.67
C PHE A 73 1.46 13.85 0.94
N ALA A 74 2.18 12.77 0.60
CA ALA A 74 3.44 12.88 -0.13
C ALA A 74 3.26 13.56 -1.50
N ILE A 75 2.21 13.19 -2.24
CA ILE A 75 1.88 13.82 -3.53
C ILE A 75 1.53 15.30 -3.34
N HIS A 76 0.77 15.63 -2.29
CA HIS A 76 0.40 17.02 -2.01
C HIS A 76 1.61 17.91 -1.68
N LEU A 77 2.55 17.38 -0.89
CA LEU A 77 3.78 18.08 -0.53
C LEU A 77 4.70 18.29 -1.75
N GLU A 78 4.79 17.31 -2.65
CA GLU A 78 5.54 17.45 -3.91
C GLU A 78 4.95 18.61 -4.76
N ASP A 79 3.63 18.76 -4.82
CA ASP A 79 2.98 19.84 -5.58
C ASP A 79 3.24 21.24 -4.96
N GLU A 80 3.24 21.36 -3.64
CA GLU A 80 3.56 22.61 -2.93
C GLU A 80 5.03 23.03 -3.11
N GLU A 81 5.97 22.07 -3.02
CA GLU A 81 7.40 22.32 -3.22
C GLU A 81 7.69 22.82 -4.64
N HIS A 82 7.09 22.19 -5.66
CA HIS A 82 7.24 22.63 -7.05
C HIS A 82 6.70 24.05 -7.27
N ALA A 83 5.56 24.40 -6.66
CA ALA A 83 4.99 25.74 -6.76
C ALA A 83 5.88 26.81 -6.09
N GLY A 84 6.50 26.49 -4.95
CA GLY A 84 7.42 27.39 -4.25
C GLY A 84 8.72 27.67 -5.02
N LEU A 85 9.30 26.63 -5.64
CA LEU A 85 10.51 26.77 -6.47
C LEU A 85 10.29 27.63 -7.72
N GLN A 86 9.10 27.56 -8.32
CA GLN A 86 8.75 28.41 -9.46
C GLN A 86 8.64 29.89 -9.08
N HIS A 87 8.27 30.20 -7.83
CA HIS A 87 8.15 31.58 -7.37
C HIS A 87 9.51 32.21 -7.02
N THR A 88 10.45 31.43 -6.50
CA THR A 88 11.83 31.90 -6.22
C THR A 88 12.71 31.98 -7.46
N ALA A 89 12.47 31.16 -8.49
CA ALA A 89 13.19 31.23 -9.76
C ALA A 89 12.76 32.41 -10.66
N ALA A 90 11.65 33.07 -10.33
CA ALA A 90 11.11 34.21 -11.08
C ALA A 90 11.53 35.59 -10.51
N LEU A 91 12.29 35.61 -9.41
CA LEU A 91 12.89 36.79 -8.78
C LEU A 91 14.39 36.88 -9.11
#